data_AF-A0A6G4C4L4-F1
#
_entry.id   AF-A0A6G4C4L4-F1
#
_cell.length_a   1.000
_cell.length_b   1.000
_cell.length_c   1.000
_cell.angle_alpha   90.00
_cell.angle_beta   90.00
_cell.angle_gamma   90.00
#
_symmetry.space_group_name_H-M   'P 1'
#
loop_
_entity.id
_entity.type
_entity.pdbx_description
1 polymer ?
#
loop_
_entity_poly.entity_id
_entity_poly.type
_entity_poly.pdbx_seq_one_letter_code
_entity_poly.pdbx_strand_id
1 'polypeptide(L)' 'MKIIFATEPIKYPLTGIGRYSLELVKRLAVAREIEELKLFHGASFIEQIPLVENKSDTKASNHGRLSAFLR' A
#
# COMPACT_ATOMS: atom_id res chain seq x y z
N MET A 1 -13.79 -13.07 -16.02
CA MET A 1 -13.43 -11.64 -16.23
C MET A 1 -11.91 -11.44 -16.16
N LYS A 2 -11.35 -10.51 -16.95
CA LYS A 2 -9.91 -10.16 -16.93
C LYS A 2 -9.70 -8.78 -16.30
N ILE A 3 -8.73 -8.65 -15.39
CA ILE A 3 -8.46 -7.42 -14.63
C ILE A 3 -6.98 -7.01 -14.75
N ILE A 4 -6.76 -5.71 -14.90
CA ILE A 4 -5.47 -5.07 -14.61
C ILE A 4 -5.65 -4.24 -13.33
N PHE A 5 -4.81 -4.48 -12.32
CA PHE A 5 -4.88 -3.82 -11.03
C PHE A 5 -3.66 -2.93 -10.79
N ALA A 6 -3.90 -1.63 -10.63
CA ALA A 6 -2.88 -0.64 -10.26
C ALA A 6 -2.50 -0.78 -8.78
N THR A 7 -1.23 -1.03 -8.49
CA THR A 7 -0.72 -1.32 -7.13
C THR A 7 -0.12 -0.10 -6.42
N GLU A 8 -0.01 1.04 -7.10
CA GLU A 8 0.51 2.31 -6.59
C GLU A 8 -0.18 2.79 -5.30
N PRO A 9 -1.50 2.61 -5.12
CA PRO A 9 -2.15 3.00 -3.88
C PRO A 9 -1.66 2.21 -2.65
N ILE A 10 -1.04 1.04 -2.84
CA ILE A 10 -0.50 0.20 -1.76
C ILE A 10 0.80 0.83 -1.24
N LYS A 11 0.66 1.87 -0.41
CA LYS A 11 1.76 2.60 0.22
C LYS A 11 1.70 2.48 1.75
N TYR A 12 2.87 2.35 2.39
CA TYR A 12 2.98 2.20 3.84
C TYR A 12 3.34 3.53 4.54
N PRO A 13 2.88 3.74 5.80
CA PRO A 13 2.01 2.85 6.58
C PRO A 13 0.61 2.72 5.99
N LEU A 14 0.06 1.50 5.96
CA LEU A 14 -1.23 1.22 5.32
C LEU A 14 -2.37 1.91 6.06
N THR A 15 -2.96 2.90 5.41
CA THR A 15 -4.15 3.61 5.90
C THR A 15 -5.10 3.85 4.73
N GLY A 16 -6.40 3.93 5.05
CA GLY A 16 -7.46 4.24 4.09
C GLY A 16 -7.35 3.45 2.77
N ILE A 17 -7.16 4.19 1.67
CA ILE A 17 -7.09 3.66 0.31
C ILE A 17 -6.01 2.59 0.14
N GLY A 18 -4.85 2.73 0.78
CA GLY A 18 -3.76 1.75 0.62
C GLY A 18 -4.09 0.40 1.25
N ARG A 19 -4.73 0.39 2.43
CA ARG A 19 -5.23 -0.85 3.05
C ARG A 19 -6.33 -1.48 2.22
N TYR A 20 -7.28 -0.68 1.72
CA TYR A 20 -8.36 -1.18 0.87
C TYR A 20 -7.81 -1.81 -0.41
N SER A 21 -6.91 -1.14 -1.13
CA SER A 21 -6.30 -1.66 -2.35
C SER A 21 -5.55 -2.96 -2.12
N LEU A 22 -4.83 -3.08 -1.00
CA LEU A 22 -4.13 -4.32 -0.65
C LEU A 22 -5.10 -5.48 -0.41
N GLU A 23 -6.18 -5.26 0.36
CA GLU A 23 -7.15 -6.32 0.63
C GLU A 23 -7.96 -6.69 -0.61
N LEU A 24 -8.29 -5.70 -1.45
CA LEU A 24 -8.99 -5.93 -2.71
C LEU A 24 -8.17 -6.83 -3.64
N VAL A 25 -6.90 -6.51 -3.89
CA VAL A 25 -6.07 -7.32 -4.79
C VAL A 25 -5.86 -8.75 -4.26
N LYS A 26 -5.74 -8.94 -2.94
CA LYS A 26 -5.67 -10.27 -2.33
C LYS A 26 -6.95 -11.08 -2.57
N ARG A 27 -8.13 -10.46 -2.47
CA ARG A 27 -9.40 -11.14 -2.73
C ARG A 27 -9.60 -11.42 -4.21
N LEU A 28 -9.21 -10.50 -5.09
CA LEU A 28 -9.27 -10.70 -6.53
C LEU A 28 -8.38 -11.87 -6.99
N ALA A 29 -7.19 -12.02 -6.40
CA ALA A 29 -6.26 -13.09 -6.74
C ALA A 29 -6.78 -14.51 -6.46
N VAL A 30 -7.79 -14.66 -5.59
CA VAL A 30 -8.39 -15.95 -5.24
C VAL A 30 -9.85 -16.10 -5.71
N ALA A 31 -10.39 -15.09 -6.39
CA ALA A 31 -11.76 -15.08 -6.84
C ALA A 31 -11.92 -15.95 -8.10
N ARG A 32 -12.78 -16.97 -8.03
CA ARG A 32 -12.99 -17.97 -9.11
C ARG A 32 -13.50 -17.38 -10.42
N GLU A 33 -14.14 -16.22 -10.35
CA GLU A 33 -14.71 -15.51 -11.51
C GLU A 33 -13.66 -14.70 -12.30
N ILE A 34 -12.47 -14.53 -11.73
CA ILE A 34 -11.35 -13.82 -12.34
C ILE A 34 -10.51 -14.82 -13.13
N GLU A 35 -10.56 -14.69 -14.45
CA GLU A 35 -9.81 -15.52 -15.40
C GLU A 35 -8.35 -15.10 -15.47
N GLU A 36 -8.08 -13.81 -15.32
CA GLU A 36 -6.74 -13.24 -15.46
C GLU A 36 -6.63 -11.99 -14.57
N LEU A 37 -5.59 -11.93 -13.75
CA LEU A 37 -5.25 -10.77 -12.93
C LEU A 37 -3.81 -10.37 -13.22
N LYS A 38 -3.62 -9.17 -13.77
CA LYS A 38 -2.30 -8.56 -13.98
C LYS A 38 -2.09 -7.40 -13.02
N LEU A 39 -0.92 -7.32 -12.42
CA LEU A 39 -0.56 -6.24 -11.50
C LEU A 39 0.28 -5.22 -12.24
N PHE A 40 -0.11 -3.95 -12.18
CA PHE A 40 0.61 -2.85 -12.79
C PHE A 40 1.20 -1.95 -11.70
N HIS A 41 2.45 -1.52 -11.89
CA HIS A 41 3.13 -0.61 -10.99
C HIS A 41 4.05 0.33 -11.76
N GLY A 42 3.80 1.63 -11.66
CA GLY A 42 4.55 2.66 -12.35
C GLY A 42 4.38 2.56 -13.86
N ALA A 43 5.34 1.90 -14.52
CA ALA A 43 5.37 1.74 -15.97
C ALA A 43 5.47 0.28 -16.43
N SER A 44 5.38 -0.68 -15.51
CA SER A 44 5.59 -2.11 -15.80
C SER A 44 4.59 -3.00 -15.09
N PHE A 45 4.39 -4.20 -15.63
CA PHE A 45 3.69 -5.26 -14.93
C PHE A 45 4.62 -5.96 -13.93
N ILE A 46 4.05 -6.39 -12.81
CA ILE A 46 4.75 -7.15 -11.78
C ILE A 46 4.02 -8.48 -11.53
N GLU A 47 4.77 -9.51 -11.16
CA GLU A 47 4.22 -10.86 -10.97
C GLU A 47 3.66 -11.07 -9.56
N GLN A 48 4.01 -10.20 -8.61
CA GLN A 48 3.68 -10.37 -7.20
C GLN A 48 3.12 -9.08 -6.61
N ILE A 49 2.17 -9.23 -5.70
CA ILE A 49 1.68 -8.10 -4.89
C ILE A 49 2.88 -7.57 -4.10
N PRO A 50 3.16 -6.26 -4.10
CA PRO A 50 4.31 -5.70 -3.41
C PRO A 50 4.39 -6.18 -1.94
N LEU A 51 5.45 -6.91 -1.61
CA LEU A 51 5.82 -7.23 -0.25
C LEU A 51 6.37 -5.96 0.38
N VAL A 52 5.76 -5.50 1.46
CA VAL A 52 6.18 -4.25 2.08
C VAL A 52 6.60 -4.50 3.50
N GLU A 53 7.84 -4.12 3.79
CA GLU A 53 8.37 -4.08 5.14
C GLU A 53 7.75 -2.91 5.89
N ASN A 54 7.24 -3.18 7.10
CA ASN A 54 6.92 -2.12 8.05
C ASN A 54 8.24 -1.51 8.53
N LYS A 55 8.83 -0.61 7.74
CA LYS A 55 9.75 0.36 8.30
C LYS A 55 8.91 1.25 9.20
N SER A 56 8.92 0.94 10.49
CA SER A 56 8.47 1.89 11.50
C SER A 56 9.22 3.18 11.21
N ASP A 57 8.51 4.22 10.76
CA ASP A 57 9.07 5.55 10.69
C ASP A 57 9.34 5.96 12.14
N THR A 58 10.50 5.60 12.67
CA THR A 58 11.03 6.08 13.94
C THR A 58 11.49 7.53 13.75
N LYS A 59 10.68 8.35 13.08
CA LYS A 59 10.85 9.80 13.13
C LYS A 59 10.21 10.23 14.43
N ALA A 60 11.03 10.24 15.48
CA ALA A 60 10.71 10.91 16.73
C ALA A 60 10.11 12.28 16.38
N SER A 61 8.81 12.44 16.62
CA SER A 61 8.12 13.69 16.37
C SER A 61 8.78 14.75 17.26
N ASN A 62 9.47 15.72 16.66
CA ASN A 62 10.06 16.87 17.37
C ASN A 62 9.00 17.82 17.98
N HIS A 63 7.76 17.36 18.16
CA HIS A 63 6.61 18.13 18.62
C HIS A 63 6.74 18.64 20.08
N GLY A 64 7.81 18.26 20.80
CA GLY A 64 8.12 18.79 22.13
C GLY A 64 8.95 20.08 22.14
N ARG A 65 9.66 20.42 21.05
CA ARG A 65 10.67 21.50 21.07
C ARG A 65 10.12 22.92 21.09
N LEU A 66 8.85 23.13 20.72
CA LEU A 66 8.23 24.46 20.79
C LEU A 66 7.68 24.80 22.18
N SER A 67 7.41 23.79 23.03
CA SER A 67 6.91 24.03 24.40
C SER A 67 8.00 24.53 25.36
N ALA A 68 9.28 24.31 25.03
CA ALA A 68 10.42 24.71 25.85
C ALA A 68 10.89 26.16 25.61
N PHE A 69 10.41 26.82 24.54
CA PHE A 69 10.77 28.21 24.20
C PHE A 69 9.79 29.25 24.77
N LEU A 70 8.73 28.82 25.45
CA LEU A 70 7.71 29.69 26.06
C LEU A 70 7.74 29.66 27.60
N ARG A 71 8.88 29.30 28.21
CA ARG A 71 9.13 29.49 29.65
C ARG A 71 10.15 30.58 29.88
#